data_AF-A0A2T5LY18-F1
#
_entry.id   AF-A0A2T5LY18-F1
#
_cell.length_a   1.000
_cell.length_b   1.000
_cell.length_c   1.000
_cell.angle_alpha   90.00
_cell.angle_beta   90.00
_cell.angle_gamma   90.00
#
_symmetry.space_group_name_H-M   'P 1'
#
loop_
_entity.id
_entity.type
_entity.pdbx_description
1 polymer ?
#
loop_
_entity_poly.entity_id
_entity_poly.type
_entity_poly.pdbx_seq_one_letter_code
_entity_poly.pdbx_strand_id
1 'polypeptide(L)'
;MCKHILNAQVAIRSPCCRKWFDCAECHHEQETHPLAKSAEMIFACKKCKKCFRKDASEFEESDEYCPHCDNHFVIDAVTPKPTLQVEGEDVRIDSRMLKDDRVRGDQERSLFNITDAADRLG
;
A
#
# COMPACT_ATOMS: atom_id res chain seq x y z
N MET A 1 -10.91 7.38 -5.92
CA MET A 1 -9.97 6.91 -4.89
C MET A 1 -8.94 6.05 -5.59
N CYS A 2 -7.66 6.42 -5.52
CA CYS A 2 -6.55 5.63 -6.06
C CYS A 2 -6.52 4.27 -5.35
N LYS A 3 -6.25 3.21 -6.11
CA LYS A 3 -5.99 1.88 -5.53
C LYS A 3 -4.56 1.79 -4.94
N HIS A 4 -3.65 2.60 -5.47
CA HIS A 4 -2.22 2.58 -5.15
C HIS A 4 -1.85 3.44 -3.92
N ILE A 5 -2.49 4.59 -3.76
CA ILE A 5 -2.27 5.54 -2.64
C ILE A 5 -3.61 5.79 -1.94
N LEU A 6 -3.81 5.17 -0.78
CA LEU A 6 -5.09 5.20 -0.05
C LEU A 6 -5.42 6.57 0.53
N ASN A 7 -4.39 7.33 0.90
CA ASN A 7 -4.50 8.64 1.55
C ASN A 7 -4.33 9.83 0.59
N ALA A 8 -4.43 9.63 -0.73
CA ALA A 8 -4.23 10.70 -1.71
C ALA A 8 -5.24 11.86 -1.51
N GLN A 9 -4.73 13.06 -1.14
CA GLN A 9 -5.54 14.24 -0.79
C GLN A 9 -5.86 15.16 -1.98
N VAL A 10 -5.13 15.03 -3.08
CA VAL A 10 -5.28 15.83 -4.29
C VAL A 10 -5.46 14.91 -5.50
N ALA A 11 -6.13 15.44 -6.53
CA ALA A 11 -6.10 14.87 -7.87
C ALA A 11 -5.23 15.77 -8.76
N ILE A 12 -4.45 15.16 -9.63
CA ILE A 12 -3.51 15.82 -10.55
C ILE A 12 -4.10 15.76 -11.94
N ARG A 13 -4.09 16.89 -12.66
CA ARG A 13 -4.48 16.92 -14.07
C ARG A 13 -3.28 16.58 -14.93
N SER A 14 -3.38 15.50 -15.71
CA SER A 14 -2.31 15.11 -16.61
C SER A 14 -2.17 16.11 -17.76
N PRO A 15 -0.94 16.55 -18.11
CA PRO A 15 -0.74 17.48 -19.23
C PRO A 15 -0.95 16.81 -20.59
N CYS A 16 -0.77 15.49 -20.68
CA CYS A 16 -0.93 14.71 -21.91
C CYS A 16 -2.40 14.54 -22.33
N CYS A 17 -3.24 13.93 -21.49
CA CYS A 17 -4.63 13.63 -21.83
C CYS A 17 -5.65 14.57 -21.18
N ARG A 18 -5.21 15.55 -20.39
CA ARG A 18 -6.07 16.58 -19.75
C ARG A 18 -7.15 15.99 -18.82
N LYS A 19 -6.95 14.76 -18.37
CA LYS A 19 -7.81 14.03 -17.43
C LYS A 19 -7.24 14.11 -16.01
N TRP A 20 -8.08 13.79 -15.03
CA TRP A 20 -7.73 13.84 -13.61
C TRP A 20 -7.37 12.45 -13.11
N PHE A 21 -6.24 12.35 -12.42
CA PHE A 21 -5.77 11.11 -11.80
C PHE A 21 -5.27 11.39 -10.40
N ASP A 22 -5.40 10.42 -9.51
CA ASP A 22 -4.93 10.54 -8.13
C ASP A 22 -3.42 10.22 -7.99
N CYS A 23 -2.85 9.47 -8.93
CA CYS A 23 -1.51 8.90 -8.86
C CYS A 23 -1.02 8.54 -10.28
N ALA A 24 0.31 8.44 -10.50
CA ALA A 24 0.89 8.14 -11.81
C ALA A 24 0.53 6.73 -12.32
N GLU A 25 0.42 5.76 -11.42
CA GLU A 25 0.02 4.39 -11.75
C GLU A 25 -1.42 4.33 -12.26
N CYS A 26 -2.34 5.11 -11.67
CA CYS A 26 -3.71 5.24 -12.19
C CYS A 26 -3.79 5.83 -13.60
N HIS A 27 -2.82 6.66 -14.00
CA HIS A 27 -2.72 7.13 -15.40
C HIS A 27 -2.25 6.00 -16.31
N HIS A 28 -1.20 5.28 -15.92
CA HIS A 28 -0.65 4.18 -16.72
C HIS A 28 -1.61 3.01 -16.92
N GLU A 29 -2.49 2.74 -15.94
CA GLU A 29 -3.53 1.70 -16.08
C GLU A 29 -4.66 2.10 -17.04
N GLN A 30 -4.97 3.39 -17.15
CA GLN A 30 -6.08 3.88 -17.96
C GLN A 30 -5.65 4.33 -19.36
N GLU A 31 -4.39 4.70 -19.53
CA GLU A 31 -3.86 5.32 -20.74
C GLU A 31 -2.69 4.52 -21.30
N THR A 32 -2.62 4.41 -22.62
CA THR A 32 -1.61 3.60 -23.33
C THR A 32 -0.28 4.33 -23.57
N HIS A 33 -0.11 5.54 -23.04
CA HIS A 33 1.04 6.41 -23.30
C HIS A 33 1.74 6.82 -21.99
N PRO A 34 3.05 7.15 -22.04
CA PRO A 34 3.77 7.63 -20.86
C PRO A 34 3.30 9.02 -20.43
N LEU A 35 3.30 9.27 -19.12
CA LEU A 35 2.93 10.58 -18.56
C LEU A 35 3.94 11.65 -18.98
N ALA A 36 3.46 12.70 -19.65
CA ALA A 36 4.29 13.83 -20.04
C ALA A 36 4.68 14.66 -18.81
N LYS A 37 5.93 15.11 -18.75
CA LYS A 37 6.45 15.99 -17.69
C LYS A 37 6.19 17.44 -18.08
N SER A 38 5.57 18.21 -17.19
CA SER A 38 5.41 19.66 -17.31
C SER A 38 5.91 20.35 -16.05
N ALA A 39 6.46 21.56 -16.19
CA ALA A 39 6.84 22.39 -15.04
C ALA A 39 5.60 22.89 -14.30
N GLU A 40 4.57 23.32 -15.03
CA GLU A 40 3.29 23.67 -14.43
C GLU A 40 2.47 22.40 -14.12
N MET A 41 2.13 22.21 -12.85
CA MET A 41 1.23 21.16 -12.39
C MET A 41 -0.09 21.77 -11.90
N ILE A 42 -1.21 21.14 -12.26
CA ILE A 42 -2.54 21.56 -11.85
C ILE A 42 -3.11 20.51 -10.91
N PHE A 43 -3.47 20.94 -9.71
CA PHE A 43 -4.01 20.11 -8.65
C PHE A 43 -5.46 20.48 -8.35
N ALA A 44 -6.24 19.50 -7.91
CA ALA A 44 -7.56 19.69 -7.34
C ALA A 44 -7.58 19.11 -5.93
N CYS A 45 -7.85 19.95 -4.93
CA CYS A 45 -7.92 19.51 -3.54
C CYS A 45 -9.22 18.76 -3.29
N LYS A 46 -9.17 17.57 -2.66
CA LYS A 46 -10.38 16.80 -2.34
C LYS A 46 -11.19 17.39 -1.18
N LYS A 47 -10.53 18.12 -0.27
CA LYS A 47 -11.18 18.79 0.88
C LYS A 47 -12.02 19.97 0.45
N CYS A 48 -11.46 20.91 -0.33
CA CYS A 48 -12.16 22.13 -0.75
C CYS A 48 -12.70 22.10 -2.19
N LYS A 49 -12.37 21.07 -2.97
CA LYS A 49 -12.76 20.90 -4.39
C LYS A 49 -12.31 22.04 -5.33
N LYS A 50 -11.44 22.92 -4.86
CA LYS A 50 -10.87 24.00 -5.68
C LYS A 50 -9.63 23.51 -6.42
N CYS A 51 -9.49 23.98 -7.66
CA CYS A 51 -8.33 23.72 -8.49
C CYS A 51 -7.30 24.84 -8.31
N PHE A 52 -6.02 24.48 -8.20
CA PHE A 52 -4.92 25.43 -8.10
C PHE A 52 -3.75 24.96 -8.96
N ARG A 53 -2.91 25.90 -9.38
CA ARG A 53 -1.69 25.64 -10.15
C ARG A 53 -0.49 25.80 -9.23
N LYS A 54 0.50 24.93 -9.38
CA LYS A 54 1.80 25.01 -8.73
C LYS A 54 2.90 24.75 -9.76
N ASP A 55 4.00 25.46 -9.64
CA ASP A 55 5.20 25.21 -10.44
C ASP A 55 6.05 24.15 -9.75
N ALA A 56 6.45 23.12 -10.49
CA ALA A 56 7.24 21.99 -10.00
C ALA A 56 8.73 22.29 -9.90
N SER A 57 9.19 23.40 -10.47
CA SER A 57 10.61 23.77 -10.57
C SER A 57 11.15 24.33 -9.25
N GLU A 58 10.31 25.04 -8.50
CA GLU A 58 10.64 25.68 -7.23
C GLU A 58 9.65 25.12 -6.21
N PHE A 59 10.05 24.05 -5.51
CA PHE A 59 9.20 23.40 -4.51
C PHE A 59 9.65 23.86 -3.13
N GLU A 60 8.93 24.82 -2.53
CA GLU A 60 9.18 25.31 -1.18
C GLU A 60 8.23 24.66 -0.16
N GLU A 61 8.57 24.74 1.13
CA GLU A 61 7.76 24.17 2.23
C GLU A 61 6.34 24.78 2.29
N SER A 62 6.18 26.02 1.84
CA SER A 62 4.87 26.67 1.68
C SER A 62 3.99 26.02 0.61
N ASP A 63 4.60 25.25 -0.30
CA ASP A 63 3.91 24.62 -1.42
C ASP A 63 3.28 23.28 -1.08
N GLU A 64 3.54 22.77 0.13
CA GLU A 64 2.97 21.52 0.65
C GLU A 64 1.48 21.64 1.01
N TYR A 65 0.98 22.87 1.08
CA TYR A 65 -0.39 23.19 1.51
C TYR A 65 -1.26 23.71 0.36
N CYS A 66 -2.53 23.35 0.42
CA CYS A 66 -3.52 23.91 -0.51
C CYS A 66 -3.79 25.39 -0.17
N PRO A 67 -3.64 26.33 -1.13
CA PRO A 67 -3.77 27.78 -0.89
C PRO A 67 -5.19 28.25 -0.52
N HIS A 68 -6.16 27.33 -0.48
CA HIS A 68 -7.55 27.65 -0.22
C HIS A 68 -8.09 27.11 1.10
N CYS A 69 -7.44 26.10 1.69
CA CYS A 69 -7.98 25.43 2.88
C CYS A 69 -6.90 24.85 3.81
N ASP A 70 -5.63 25.21 3.56
CA ASP A 70 -4.44 24.76 4.27
C ASP A 70 -4.38 23.24 4.48
N ASN A 71 -4.93 22.50 3.52
CA ASN A 71 -4.82 21.05 3.55
C ASN A 71 -3.42 20.66 3.11
N HIS A 72 -2.67 20.04 4.01
CA HIS A 72 -1.38 19.44 3.70
C HIS A 72 -1.58 18.27 2.72
N PHE A 73 -1.01 18.38 1.53
CA PHE A 73 -1.21 17.37 0.47
C PHE A 73 0.06 16.60 0.12
N VAL A 74 1.23 17.06 0.58
CA VAL A 74 2.50 16.34 0.47
C VAL A 74 2.67 15.47 1.71
N ILE A 75 2.00 14.32 1.72
CA ILE A 75 2.04 13.37 2.85
C ILE A 75 2.63 12.04 2.41
N ASP A 76 3.18 11.30 3.38
CA ASP A 76 3.69 9.94 3.13
C ASP A 76 2.61 9.06 2.52
N ALA A 77 2.94 8.44 1.38
CA ALA A 77 2.00 7.61 0.65
C ALA A 77 1.69 6.32 1.44
N VAL A 78 0.43 6.14 1.84
CA VAL A 78 -0.05 4.90 2.44
C VAL A 78 -0.43 3.93 1.32
N THR A 79 0.43 2.95 1.09
CA THR A 79 0.19 1.86 0.14
C THR A 79 -0.56 0.71 0.82
N PRO A 80 -1.45 0.01 0.10
CA PRO A 80 -2.13 -1.16 0.63
C PRO A 80 -1.10 -2.27 0.91
N LYS A 81 -0.95 -2.67 2.17
CA LYS A 81 -0.12 -3.81 2.55
C LYS A 81 -0.95 -5.09 2.43
N PRO A 82 -0.51 -6.10 1.66
CA PRO A 82 -1.21 -7.38 1.60
C PRO A 82 -1.07 -8.07 2.96
N THR A 83 -2.15 -8.11 3.74
CA THR A 83 -2.22 -8.89 4.98
C THR A 83 -2.93 -10.21 4.69
N LEU A 84 -2.23 -11.34 4.87
CA LEU A 84 -2.84 -12.66 4.83
C LEU A 84 -3.63 -12.86 6.13
N GLN A 85 -4.94 -12.74 6.08
CA GLN A 85 -5.83 -13.09 7.19
C GLN A 85 -6.25 -14.55 7.03
N VAL A 86 -6.01 -15.36 8.05
CA VAL A 86 -6.49 -16.74 8.10
C VAL A 86 -7.85 -16.70 8.78
N GLU A 87 -8.92 -16.90 8.02
CA GLU A 87 -10.26 -17.03 8.59
C GLU A 87 -10.35 -18.38 9.32
N GLY A 88 -10.47 -18.33 10.65
CA GLY A 88 -10.81 -19.50 11.46
C GLY A 88 -12.32 -19.60 11.59
N GLU A 89 -12.88 -20.77 11.28
CA GLU A 89 -14.27 -21.10 11.56
C GLU A 89 -14.51 -21.19 13.09
N ASP A 90 -15.74 -21.43 13.55
CA ASP A 90 -16.02 -21.55 15.00
C ASP A 90 -15.07 -22.57 15.64
N VAL A 91 -14.31 -22.11 16.64
CA VAL A 91 -13.29 -22.89 17.37
C VAL A 91 -13.87 -24.17 17.99
N ARG A 92 -15.19 -24.20 18.25
CA ARG A 92 -15.88 -25.40 18.76
C ARG A 92 -16.10 -26.47 17.69
N ILE A 93 -16.14 -26.09 16.41
CA ILE A 93 -16.36 -26.97 15.26
C ILE A 93 -15.02 -27.37 14.65
N ASP A 94 -14.09 -26.42 14.51
CA ASP A 94 -12.75 -26.67 13.99
C ASP A 94 -11.65 -26.15 14.93
N SER A 95 -11.05 -27.09 15.68
CA SER A 95 -9.96 -26.80 16.63
C SER A 95 -8.56 -26.87 16.01
N ARG A 96 -8.42 -27.02 14.68
CA ARG A 96 -7.11 -27.20 14.02
C ARG A 96 -6.18 -26.00 14.15
N MET A 97 -6.73 -24.81 14.33
CA MET A 97 -5.96 -23.57 14.49
C MET A 97 -5.62 -23.26 15.97
N LEU A 98 -6.03 -24.11 16.92
CA LEU A 98 -5.76 -23.93 18.34
C LEU A 98 -4.56 -24.79 18.77
N LYS A 99 -3.54 -24.16 19.35
CA LYS A 99 -2.39 -24.86 19.94
C LYS A 99 -2.71 -25.27 21.37
N ASP A 100 -2.66 -26.56 21.69
CA ASP A 100 -2.75 -27.06 23.07
C ASP A 100 -1.35 -27.25 23.65
N ASP A 101 -0.98 -26.40 24.61
CA ASP A 101 0.34 -26.43 25.25
C ASP A 101 0.53 -27.63 26.21
N ARG A 102 -0.52 -28.41 26.51
CA ARG A 102 -0.43 -29.61 27.35
C ARG A 102 0.01 -30.85 26.57
N VAL A 103 -0.18 -30.82 25.25
CA VAL A 103 0.25 -31.91 24.37
C VAL A 103 1.72 -31.69 24.06
N ARG A 104 2.56 -32.66 24.45
CA ARG A 104 3.98 -32.65 24.10
C ARG A 104 4.07 -32.69 22.57
N GLY A 105 4.51 -31.58 21.96
CA GLY A 105 4.71 -31.50 20.52
C GLY A 105 5.59 -32.64 20.02
N ASP A 106 5.30 -33.14 18.82
CA ASP A 106 6.16 -34.14 18.19
C ASP A 106 7.57 -33.55 18.14
N GLN A 107 8.55 -34.28 18.69
CA GLN A 107 9.93 -33.83 18.66
C GLN A 107 10.29 -33.59 17.21
N GLU A 108 10.79 -32.39 16.89
CA GLU A 108 11.23 -32.07 15.54
C GLU A 108 12.15 -33.20 15.06
N ARG A 109 11.63 -34.04 14.15
CA ARG A 109 12.39 -35.12 13.53
C ARG A 109 13.37 -34.48 12.57
N SER A 110 14.41 -33.86 13.14
CA SER A 110 15.54 -33.41 12.36
C SER A 110 16.29 -34.64 11.86
N LEU A 111 16.70 -34.61 10.59
CA LEU A 111 17.55 -35.65 9.98
C LEU A 111 18.91 -35.82 10.69
N PHE A 112 19.21 -34.96 11.67
CA PHE A 112 20.46 -34.89 12.41
C PHE A 112 20.35 -35.36 13.88
N ASN A 113 19.22 -35.98 14.26
CA ASN A 113 19.10 -36.56 15.60
C ASN A 113 19.99 -37.81 15.74
N ILE A 114 21.10 -37.64 16.47
CA ILE A 114 22.13 -38.67 16.73
C ILE A 114 21.54 -39.92 17.41
N THR A 115 20.43 -39.78 18.13
CA THR A 115 19.73 -40.89 18.79
C THR A 115 19.01 -41.83 17.82
N ASP A 116 18.55 -41.35 16.65
CA ASP A 116 17.83 -42.17 15.66
C ASP A 116 18.78 -42.97 14.75
N ALA A 117 20.08 -42.62 14.74
CA ALA A 117 21.10 -43.32 13.98
C ALA A 117 21.46 -44.70 14.58
N ALA A 118 21.29 -44.87 15.89
CA ALA A 118 21.58 -46.12 16.60
C ALA A 118 20.57 -47.24 16.27
N ASP A 119 19.28 -46.89 16.11
CA ASP A 119 18.21 -47.86 15.80
C ASP A 119 18.19 -48.30 14.33
N ARG A 120 18.91 -47.62 13.43
CA ARG A 120 18.98 -47.98 12.00
C ARG A 120 20.21 -48.82 11.62
N LEU A 121 21.13 -49.04 12.56
CA LEU A 121 22.37 -49.80 12.37
C LEU A 121 22.39 -51.16 13.08
N GLY A 122 21.24 -51.64 13.55
CA GLY A 122 21.03 -52.98 14.10
C GLY A 122 20.11 -53.82 13.23
#